data_AF-A0A554KXB3-F1
#
_entry.id   AF-A0A554KXB3-F1
#
_cell.length_a   1.000
_cell.length_b   1.000
_cell.length_c   1.000
_cell.angle_alpha   90.00
_cell.angle_beta   90.00
_cell.angle_gamma   90.00
#
_symmetry.space_group_name_H-M   'P 1'
#
loop_
_entity.id
_entity.type
_entity.pdbx_description
1 polymer ?
#
loop_
_entity_poly.entity_id
_entity_poly.type
_entity_poly.pdbx_seq_one_letter_code
_entity_poly.pdbx_strand_id
1 'polypeptide(L)' 'MRTTVYLPKDFVEAVKLEAMSRKMTLTSMMYEGLKKEIRIEPKRKKRMVFKTYDLGNPKYVFRRADAYE' A
#
# COMPACT_ATOMS: atom_id res chain seq x y z
N MET A 1 -15.45 1.90 -4.97
CA MET A 1 -16.20 0.98 -5.86
C MET A 1 -16.82 -0.10 -5.00
N ARG A 2 -18.12 -0.40 -5.15
CA ARG A 2 -18.80 -1.46 -4.38
C ARG A 2 -18.82 -2.73 -5.23
N THR A 3 -18.23 -3.80 -4.74
CA THR A 3 -18.18 -5.10 -5.41
C THR A 3 -19.08 -6.09 -4.68
N THR A 4 -19.90 -6.83 -5.43
CA THR A 4 -20.73 -7.92 -4.89
C THR A 4 -20.07 -9.24 -5.24
N VAL A 5 -19.94 -10.13 -4.26
CA VAL A 5 -19.31 -11.45 -4.42
C VAL A 5 -20.30 -12.50 -3.92
N TYR A 6 -20.42 -13.60 -4.66
CA TYR A 6 -21.22 -14.74 -4.23
C TYR A 6 -20.35 -15.65 -3.33
N LEU A 7 -20.85 -15.96 -2.14
CA LEU A 7 -20.21 -16.86 -1.19
C LEU A 7 -21.19 -17.95 -0.79
N PRO A 8 -20.73 -19.20 -0.61
CA PRO A 8 -21.56 -20.27 -0.07
C PRO A 8 -22.15 -19.90 1.29
N LYS A 9 -23.41 -20.31 1.54
CA LYS A 9 -24.14 -19.95 2.76
C LYS A 9 -23.39 -20.41 4.02
N ASP A 10 -22.95 -21.66 4.05
CA ASP A 10 -22.28 -22.27 5.20
C ASP A 10 -20.97 -21.55 5.54
N PHE A 11 -20.25 -21.10 4.51
CA PHE A 11 -19.03 -20.31 4.69
C PHE A 11 -19.33 -18.95 5.32
N VAL A 12 -20.38 -18.26 4.86
CA VAL A 12 -20.79 -16.97 5.44
C VAL A 12 -21.19 -17.11 6.90
N GLU A 13 -21.87 -18.20 7.26
CA GLU A 13 -22.27 -18.47 8.64
C GLU A 13 -21.07 -18.72 9.56
N ALA A 14 -20.11 -19.53 9.12
CA ALA A 14 -18.87 -19.76 9.86
C ALA A 14 -18.10 -18.45 10.11
N VAL A 15 -17.96 -17.62 9.07
CA VAL A 15 -17.25 -16.33 9.16
C VAL A 15 -18.00 -15.34 10.08
N LYS A 16 -19.34 -15.34 10.09
CA LYS A 16 -20.12 -14.50 11.01
C LYS A 16 -19.84 -14.87 12.47
N LEU A 17 -19.81 -16.17 12.79
CA LEU A 17 -19.51 -16.64 14.14
C LEU A 17 -18.10 -16.19 14.58
N GLU A 18 -17.12 -16.34 13.68
CA GLU A 18 -15.75 -15.92 13.94
C GLU A 18 -15.64 -14.39 14.12
N ALA A 19 -16.32 -13.61 13.28
CA ALA A 19 -16.36 -12.16 13.38
C ALA A 19 -16.95 -11.69 14.73
N MET A 20 -18.03 -12.33 15.19
CA MET A 20 -18.60 -12.06 16.51
C MET A 20 -17.62 -12.37 17.64
N SER A 21 -16.92 -13.51 17.58
CA SER A 21 -15.91 -13.90 18.58
C SER A 21 -14.79 -12.87 18.68
N ARG A 22 -14.42 -12.23 17.57
CA ARG A 22 -13.37 -11.21 17.51
C ARG A 22 -13.88 -9.79 17.73
N LYS A 23 -15.19 -9.60 18.00
CA LYS A 23 -15.86 -8.29 18.10
C LYS A 23 -15.65 -7.42 16.86
N MET A 24 -15.68 -8.03 15.67
CA MET A 24 -15.49 -7.38 14.38
C MET A 24 -16.73 -7.55 13.49
N THR A 25 -16.85 -6.72 12.46
CA THR A 25 -17.87 -6.90 11.43
C THR A 25 -17.36 -7.86 10.35
N LEU A 26 -18.29 -8.56 9.70
CA LEU A 26 -17.95 -9.46 8.59
C LEU A 26 -17.24 -8.72 7.45
N THR A 27 -17.64 -7.47 7.20
CA THR A 27 -17.02 -6.61 6.18
C THR A 27 -15.59 -6.21 6.54
N SER A 28 -15.30 -5.88 7.80
CA SER A 28 -13.93 -5.53 8.20
C SER A 28 -13.01 -6.74 8.15
N MET A 29 -13.49 -7.91 8.56
CA MET A 29 -12.75 -9.17 8.48
C MET A 29 -12.43 -9.55 7.02
N MET A 30 -13.41 -9.44 6.12
CA MET A 30 -13.20 -9.67 4.69
C MET A 30 -12.15 -8.70 4.11
N TYR A 31 -12.23 -7.42 4.48
CA TYR A 31 -11.29 -6.40 4.01
C TYR A 31 -9.86 -6.68 4.46
N GLU A 32 -9.67 -7.08 5.72
CA GLU A 32 -8.34 -7.45 6.24
C GLU A 32 -7.78 -8.71 5.56
N GLY A 33 -8.62 -9.72 5.31
CA GLY A 33 -8.23 -10.93 4.58
C GLY A 33 -7.76 -10.60 3.17
N LEU A 34 -8.56 -9.85 2.41
CA LEU A 34 -8.20 -9.41 1.06
C LEU A 34 -6.93 -8.56 1.04
N LYS A 35 -6.76 -7.67 2.03
CA LYS A 35 -5.54 -6.84 2.14
C LYS A 35 -4.28 -7.68 2.35
N LYS A 36 -4.37 -8.76 3.14
CA LYS A 36 -3.26 -9.70 3.36
C LYS A 36 -2.92 -10.49 2.10
N GLU A 37 -3.92 -11.01 1.39
CA GLU A 37 -3.71 -11.83 0.19
C GLU A 37 -3.19 -11.03 -1.00
N ILE A 38 -3.76 -9.85 -1.26
CA ILE A 38 -3.44 -9.09 -2.48
C ILE A 38 -2.03 -8.45 -2.38
N ARG A 39 -1.32 -8.56 -1.24
CA ARG A 39 -0.01 -7.93 -1.00
C ARG A 39 0.04 -6.51 -1.59
N ILE A 40 -1.00 -5.70 -1.35
CA ILE A 40 -1.00 -4.28 -1.69
C ILE A 40 -0.12 -3.56 -0.66
N GLU A 41 1.13 -3.96 -0.58
CA GLU A 41 2.15 -3.05 -0.10
C GLU A 41 2.36 -2.04 -1.22
N PRO A 42 2.08 -0.74 -1.00
CA PRO A 42 2.46 0.25 -1.99
C PRO A 42 3.96 0.10 -2.19
N LYS A 43 4.39 -0.32 -3.39
CA LYS A 43 5.81 -0.36 -3.76
C LYS A 43 6.36 1.01 -3.41
N ARG A 44 7.14 1.11 -2.33
CA ARG A 44 7.74 2.37 -1.87
C ARG A 44 8.43 2.96 -3.10
N LYS A 45 8.00 4.14 -3.56
CA LYS A 45 8.67 4.84 -4.66
C LYS A 45 10.12 5.00 -4.21
N LYS A 46 11.05 4.28 -4.84
CA LYS A 46 12.48 4.44 -4.58
C LYS A 46 12.77 5.92 -4.81
N ARG A 47 13.09 6.66 -3.75
CA ARG A 47 13.48 8.06 -3.83
C ARG A 47 14.72 8.08 -4.73
N MET A 48 14.59 8.67 -5.91
CA MET A 48 15.70 8.78 -6.86
C MET A 48 16.72 9.72 -6.21
N VAL A 49 17.74 9.14 -5.59
CA VAL A 49 18.88 9.91 -5.07
C VAL A 49 19.75 10.21 -6.27
N PHE A 50 19.73 11.46 -6.73
CA PHE A 50 20.73 11.94 -7.68
C PHE A 50 22.08 11.74 -7.02
N LYS A 51 22.87 10.78 -7.55
CA LYS A 51 24.24 10.57 -7.11
C LYS A 51 24.97 11.90 -7.32
N THR A 52 25.39 12.52 -6.23
CA THR A 52 26.35 13.62 -6.25
C THR A 52 27.63 13.08 -6.86
N TYR A 53 28.01 13.58 -8.02
CA TYR A 53 29.35 13.33 -8.56
C TYR A 53 30.33 14.14 -7.72
N ASP A 54 31.40 13.51 -7.23
CA ASP A 54 32.51 14.17 -6.55
C ASP A 54 33.33 14.98 -7.56
N LEU A 55 32.76 16.09 -8.01
CA LEU A 55 33.51 17.21 -8.54
C LEU A 55 34.01 17.97 -7.30
N GLY A 56 35.32 17.96 -7.08
CA GLY A 56 36.01 18.47 -5.89
C GLY A 56 35.26 19.60 -5.17
N ASN A 57 35.02 19.37 -3.88
CA ASN A 57 34.28 20.20 -2.92
C ASN A 57 34.46 21.74 -3.12
N PRO A 58 33.40 22.58 -2.99
CA PRO A 58 32.20 22.30 -2.21
C PRO A 58 30.88 22.21 -2.98
N LYS A 59 30.16 21.10 -2.71
CA LYS A 59 28.71 20.89 -2.75
C LYS A 59 27.87 21.93 -3.53
N TYR A 60 28.06 22.02 -4.84
CA TYR A 60 27.14 22.78 -5.69
C TYR A 60 25.94 21.88 -6.05
N VAL A 61 24.74 22.28 -5.62
CA VAL A 61 23.49 21.59 -5.99
C VAL A 61 22.89 22.36 -7.16
N PHE A 62 23.14 21.89 -8.39
CA PHE A 62 22.55 22.47 -9.60
C PHE A 62 21.03 22.58 -9.47
N ARG A 63 20.51 23.80 -9.57
CA ARG A 63 19.06 24.05 -9.71
C ARG A 63 18.76 24.24 -11.18
N ARG A 64 17.56 23.88 -11.63
CA ARG A 64 17.16 23.99 -13.06
C ARG A 64 17.29 25.42 -13.63
N ALA A 65 17.39 26.43 -12.77
CA ALA A 65 17.61 27.82 -13.18
C ALA A 65 19.01 28.07 -13.76
N ASP A 66 20.01 27.27 -13.37
CA ASP A 66 21.41 27.50 -13.74
C ASP A 66 21.75 27.02 -15.18
N ALA A 67 20.80 26.36 -15.86
CA ALA A 67 21.02 25.76 -17.18
C ALA A 67 20.75 26.72 -18.36
N TYR A 68 20.33 27.96 -18.07
CA TYR A 68 19.94 28.95 -19.08
C TYR A 68 20.79 30.24 -19.05
N GLU A 69 21.91 30.26 -18.33
CA GLU A 69 22.93 31.32 -18.43
C GLU A 69 24.05 30.96 -19.41
#